data_AF-A0A7X6PFW1-F1
#
_entry.id   AF-A0A7X6PFW1-F1
#
_cell.length_a   1.000
_cell.length_b   1.000
_cell.length_c   1.000
_cell.angle_alpha   90.00
_cell.angle_beta   90.00
_cell.angle_gamma   90.00
#
_symmetry.space_group_name_H-M   'P 1'
#
loop_
_entity.id
_entity.type
_entity.pdbx_description
1 polymer ?
#
loop_
_entity_poly.entity_id
_entity_poly.type
_entity_poly.pdbx_seq_one_letter_code
_entity_poly.pdbx_strand_id
1 'polypeptide(L)'
;SYLTELFIAWYSGNEYEMFAIIGNRVTGDYALQFWGMVFCNALIPQLFWFRKIRRNWMSLLLISLIINLGMWLERFNIVVTPLSKDFLPSSWVTYQPTFIDIGVFAGTIGLFATGVLLFMRYIPMMAISELKGVVHIGKKDED
;
A
#
# COMPACT_ATOMS: atom_id res chain seq x y z
N SER A 1 -3.62 -8.77 11.74
CA SER A 1 -4.52 -8.07 10.82
C SER A 1 -5.12 -8.98 9.76
N TYR A 2 -4.41 -9.41 8.70
CA TYR A 2 -5.09 -10.22 7.66
C TYR A 2 -5.44 -11.65 8.12
N LEU A 3 -4.55 -12.30 8.87
CA LEU A 3 -4.83 -13.61 9.47
C LEU A 3 -5.97 -13.55 10.50
N THR A 4 -6.13 -12.43 11.20
CA THR A 4 -7.21 -12.25 12.18
C THR A 4 -8.55 -12.06 11.48
N GLU A 5 -8.61 -11.39 10.34
CA GLU A 5 -9.85 -11.31 9.54
C GLU A 5 -10.25 -12.67 8.98
N LEU A 6 -9.29 -13.43 8.43
CA LEU A 6 -9.53 -14.81 7.99
C LEU A 6 -9.99 -15.71 9.13
N PHE A 7 -9.35 -15.59 10.30
CA PHE A 7 -9.70 -16.37 11.48
C PHE A 7 -11.09 -16.01 12.01
N ILE A 8 -11.43 -14.72 12.11
CA ILE A 8 -12.73 -14.26 12.57
C ILE A 8 -13.82 -14.67 11.58
N ALA A 9 -13.60 -14.58 10.27
CA ALA A 9 -14.57 -15.01 9.27
C ALA A 9 -14.88 -16.51 9.37
N TRP A 10 -13.86 -17.33 9.64
CA TRP A 10 -14.04 -18.76 9.88
C TRP A 10 -14.71 -19.05 11.23
N TYR A 11 -14.32 -18.33 12.29
CA TYR A 11 -14.85 -18.50 13.65
C TYR A 11 -16.30 -18.01 13.80
N SER A 12 -16.68 -16.95 13.08
CA SER A 12 -18.01 -16.33 13.06
C SER A 12 -19.09 -17.31 12.58
N GLY A 13 -18.74 -18.26 11.71
CA GLY A 13 -19.67 -19.27 11.19
C GLY A 13 -20.77 -18.71 10.27
N ASN A 14 -20.73 -17.41 9.95
CA ASN A 14 -21.66 -16.76 9.04
C ASN A 14 -21.30 -17.08 7.59
N GLU A 15 -22.22 -17.74 6.88
CA GLU A 15 -22.03 -18.13 5.48
C GLU A 15 -21.70 -16.95 4.56
N TYR A 16 -22.25 -15.76 4.84
CA TYR A 16 -21.98 -14.55 4.05
C TYR A 16 -20.57 -14.01 4.25
N GLU A 17 -20.05 -14.00 5.49
CA GLU A 17 -18.67 -13.56 5.77
C GLU A 17 -17.66 -14.57 5.25
N MET A 18 -17.96 -15.86 5.38
CA MET A 18 -17.13 -16.94 4.87
C MET A 18 -17.09 -16.92 3.33
N PHE A 19 -18.21 -16.67 2.67
CA PHE A 19 -18.26 -16.50 1.22
C PHE A 19 -17.51 -15.23 0.75
N ALA A 20 -17.71 -14.10 1.43
CA ALA A 20 -17.05 -12.84 1.08
C ALA A 20 -15.52 -12.92 1.20
N ILE A 21 -15.01 -13.57 2.25
CA ILE A 21 -13.57 -13.64 2.52
C ILE A 21 -12.92 -14.85 1.84
N ILE A 22 -13.42 -16.07 2.06
CA ILE A 22 -12.79 -17.27 1.51
C ILE A 22 -13.21 -17.48 0.05
N GLY A 23 -14.50 -17.38 -0.26
CA GLY A 23 -15.04 -17.65 -1.60
C GLY A 23 -14.74 -16.57 -2.65
N ASN A 24 -14.71 -15.29 -2.27
CA ASN A 24 -14.52 -14.19 -3.22
C ASN A 24 -13.11 -13.57 -3.18
N ARG A 25 -12.50 -13.40 -2.00
CA ARG A 25 -11.18 -12.77 -1.87
C ARG A 25 -10.02 -13.75 -1.97
N VAL A 26 -10.12 -14.97 -1.43
CA VAL A 26 -8.99 -15.92 -1.43
C VAL A 26 -8.94 -16.78 -2.70
N THR A 27 -10.10 -17.22 -3.21
CA THR A 27 -10.20 -18.12 -4.38
C THR A 27 -11.04 -17.57 -5.53
N GLY A 28 -11.71 -16.42 -5.36
CA GLY A 28 -12.63 -15.85 -6.35
C GLY A 28 -11.98 -14.85 -7.32
N ASP A 29 -12.82 -14.04 -7.97
CA ASP A 29 -12.43 -13.09 -9.03
C ASP A 29 -11.37 -12.05 -8.60
N TYR A 30 -11.24 -11.81 -7.29
CA TYR A 30 -10.28 -10.86 -6.71
C TYR A 30 -9.09 -11.53 -6.00
N ALA A 31 -8.86 -12.82 -6.23
CA ALA A 31 -7.78 -13.58 -5.60
C ALA A 31 -6.39 -13.02 -5.92
N LEU A 32 -6.13 -12.63 -7.16
CA LEU A 32 -4.81 -12.11 -7.57
C LEU A 32 -4.48 -10.82 -6.80
N GLN A 33 -5.46 -9.94 -6.63
CA GLN A 33 -5.33 -8.69 -5.89
C GLN A 33 -5.10 -8.96 -4.40
N PHE A 34 -5.78 -9.97 -3.82
CA PHE A 34 -5.59 -10.37 -2.43
C PHE A 34 -4.18 -10.94 -2.18
N TRP A 35 -3.74 -11.90 -3.00
CA TRP A 35 -2.41 -12.49 -2.86
C TRP A 35 -1.29 -11.49 -3.16
N GLY A 36 -1.50 -10.59 -4.13
CA GLY A 36 -0.61 -9.48 -4.40
C GLY A 36 -0.45 -8.56 -3.18
N MET A 37 -1.54 -8.21 -2.50
CA MET A 37 -1.50 -7.45 -1.25
C MET A 37 -0.69 -8.18 -0.17
N VAL A 38 -1.00 -9.46 0.09
CA VAL A 38 -0.33 -10.26 1.11
C VAL A 38 1.17 -10.38 0.81
N PHE A 39 1.54 -10.62 -0.45
CA PHE A 39 2.94 -10.70 -0.86
C PHE A 39 3.68 -9.36 -0.64
N CYS A 40 3.12 -8.26 -1.15
CA CYS A 40 3.75 -6.94 -1.08
C CYS A 40 3.82 -6.38 0.34
N ASN A 41 2.83 -6.64 1.20
CA ASN A 41 2.77 -6.05 2.54
C ASN A 41 3.27 -6.98 3.65
N ALA A 42 3.09 -8.30 3.52
CA ALA A 42 3.48 -9.22 4.58
C ALA A 42 4.83 -9.90 4.31
N LEU A 43 5.14 -10.26 3.06
CA LEU A 43 6.35 -11.00 2.70
C LEU A 43 7.51 -10.09 2.33
N ILE A 44 7.30 -9.09 1.48
CA ILE A 44 8.37 -8.20 1.01
C ILE A 44 9.06 -7.45 2.16
N PRO A 45 8.37 -6.91 3.19
CA PRO A 45 9.05 -6.25 4.31
C PRO A 45 9.93 -7.19 5.14
N GLN A 46 9.71 -8.52 5.11
CA GLN A 46 10.58 -9.47 5.80
C GLN A 46 12.00 -9.47 5.23
N LEU A 47 12.18 -9.03 3.99
CA LEU A 47 13.51 -8.83 3.39
C LEU A 47 14.36 -7.81 4.16
N PHE A 48 13.74 -6.90 4.91
CA PHE A 48 14.47 -5.95 5.75
C PHE A 48 15.18 -6.59 6.94
N TRP A 49 14.90 -7.85 7.30
CA TRP A 49 15.70 -8.56 8.30
C TRP A 49 17.16 -8.68 7.86
N PHE A 50 17.41 -8.77 6.56
CA PHE A 50 18.76 -8.86 6.01
C PHE A 50 19.44 -7.48 5.97
N ARG A 51 20.52 -7.34 6.73
CA ARG A 51 21.34 -6.11 6.79
C ARG A 51 21.83 -5.64 5.41
N LYS A 52 22.09 -6.58 4.49
CA LYS A 52 22.52 -6.28 3.12
C LYS A 52 21.45 -5.50 2.34
N ILE A 53 20.17 -5.83 2.55
CA ILE A 53 19.05 -5.20 1.85
C ILE A 53 18.76 -3.80 2.41
N ARG A 54 18.79 -3.65 3.75
CA ARG A 54 18.57 -2.35 4.40
C ARG A 54 19.64 -1.30 4.13
N ARG A 55 20.86 -1.70 3.78
CA ARG A 55 21.97 -0.76 3.52
C ARG A 55 22.10 -0.38 2.05
N ASN A 56 21.40 -1.06 1.15
CA ASN A 56 21.45 -0.76 -0.28
C ASN A 56 20.31 0.16 -0.67
N TRP A 57 20.63 1.41 -1.03
CA TRP A 57 19.64 2.43 -1.40
C TRP A 57 18.74 1.99 -2.56
N MET A 58 19.28 1.25 -3.55
CA MET A 58 18.49 0.76 -4.69
C MET A 58 17.47 -0.28 -4.26
N SER A 59 17.86 -1.18 -3.35
CA SER A 59 16.93 -2.16 -2.76
C SER A 59 15.85 -1.48 -1.94
N LEU A 60 16.19 -0.45 -1.15
CA LEU A 60 15.22 0.33 -0.38
C LEU A 60 14.19 1.02 -1.29
N LEU A 61 14.65 1.61 -2.40
CA LEU A 61 13.78 2.30 -3.36
C LEU A 61 12.81 1.32 -4.06
N LEU A 62 13.30 0.18 -4.52
CA LEU A 62 12.45 -0.83 -5.16
C LEU A 62 11.42 -1.40 -4.18
N ILE A 63 11.84 -1.70 -2.95
CA ILE A 63 10.94 -2.23 -1.92
C ILE A 63 9.89 -1.18 -1.53
N SER A 64 10.25 0.10 -1.41
CA SER A 64 9.28 1.15 -1.06
C SER A 64 8.20 1.32 -2.13
N LEU A 65 8.55 1.22 -3.43
CA LEU A 65 7.56 1.22 -4.52
C LEU A 65 6.62 0.03 -4.45
N ILE A 66 7.15 -1.17 -4.19
CA ILE A 66 6.36 -2.40 -4.05
C ILE A 66 5.39 -2.31 -2.87
N ILE A 67 5.84 -1.78 -1.74
CA ILE A 67 4.99 -1.59 -0.55
C ILE A 67 3.87 -0.57 -0.85
N ASN A 68 4.17 0.53 -1.53
CA ASN A 68 3.13 1.49 -1.93
C ASN A 68 2.07 0.83 -2.83
N LEU A 69 2.49 0.00 -3.78
CA LEU A 69 1.57 -0.79 -4.61
C LEU A 69 0.74 -1.76 -3.76
N GLY A 70 1.36 -2.44 -2.78
CA GLY A 70 0.68 -3.34 -1.86
C GLY A 70 -0.36 -2.65 -0.98
N MET A 71 -0.04 -1.46 -0.46
CA MET A 71 -0.99 -0.63 0.30
C MET A 71 -2.16 -0.15 -0.56
N TRP A 72 -1.92 0.17 -1.82
CA TRP A 72 -3.00 0.49 -2.76
C TRP A 72 -3.90 -0.72 -3.02
N LEU A 73 -3.32 -1.91 -3.24
CA LEU A 73 -4.08 -3.17 -3.37
C LEU A 73 -4.87 -3.50 -2.10
N GLU A 74 -4.35 -3.15 -0.92
CA GLU A 74 -5.10 -3.25 0.33
C GLU A 74 -6.38 -2.44 0.29
N ARG A 75 -6.28 -1.15 -0.06
CA ARG A 75 -7.45 -0.27 -0.13
C ARG A 75 -8.42 -0.71 -1.22
N PHE A 76 -7.91 -1.17 -2.37
CA PHE A 76 -8.74 -1.75 -3.42
C PHE A 76 -9.54 -2.95 -2.90
N ASN A 77 -8.91 -3.90 -2.24
CA ASN A 77 -9.59 -5.10 -1.75
C ASN A 77 -10.59 -4.79 -0.63
N ILE A 78 -10.30 -3.88 0.29
CA ILE A 78 -11.24 -3.52 1.35
C ILE A 78 -12.50 -2.86 0.78
N VAL A 79 -12.38 -2.06 -0.29
CA VAL A 79 -13.51 -1.29 -0.83
C VAL A 79 -14.25 -2.04 -1.95
N VAL A 80 -13.55 -2.58 -2.94
CA VAL A 80 -14.17 -3.10 -4.17
C VAL A 80 -14.75 -4.50 -3.97
N THR A 81 -14.07 -5.36 -3.23
CA THR A 81 -14.52 -6.75 -3.07
C THR A 81 -15.85 -6.89 -2.32
N PRO A 82 -16.15 -6.18 -1.21
CA PRO A 82 -17.46 -6.30 -0.57
C PRO A 82 -18.56 -5.62 -1.40
N LEU A 83 -18.26 -4.55 -2.14
CA LEU A 83 -19.24 -3.88 -3.01
C LEU A 83 -19.61 -4.71 -4.24
N SER A 84 -18.69 -5.53 -4.74
CA SER A 84 -18.92 -6.34 -5.94
C SER A 84 -19.81 -7.56 -5.68
N LYS A 85 -19.69 -8.17 -4.49
CA LYS A 85 -20.48 -9.33 -4.07
C LYS A 85 -20.98 -9.11 -2.66
N ASP A 86 -22.15 -8.51 -2.57
CA ASP A 86 -22.85 -8.24 -1.32
C ASP A 86 -23.87 -9.36 -0.99
N PHE A 87 -24.71 -9.16 0.03
CA PHE A 87 -25.67 -10.15 0.52
C PHE A 87 -26.63 -10.72 -0.54
N LEU A 88 -27.02 -9.93 -1.56
CA LEU A 88 -27.94 -10.37 -2.62
C LEU A 88 -27.19 -10.81 -3.89
N PRO A 89 -27.30 -12.08 -4.33
CA PRO A 89 -26.67 -12.57 -5.55
C PRO A 89 -27.12 -11.86 -6.83
N SER A 90 -28.35 -11.34 -6.87
CA SER A 90 -28.90 -10.63 -8.03
C SER A 90 -28.17 -9.31 -8.34
N SER A 91 -27.46 -8.76 -7.37
CA SER A 91 -26.79 -7.46 -7.46
C SER A 91 -25.29 -7.57 -7.68
N TRP A 92 -24.78 -8.78 -7.90
CA TRP A 92 -23.35 -8.99 -8.08
C TRP A 92 -22.85 -8.45 -9.42
N VAL A 93 -21.85 -7.58 -9.35
CA VAL A 93 -21.24 -6.96 -10.53
C VAL A 93 -19.73 -6.87 -10.31
N THR A 94 -18.97 -7.23 -11.32
CA THR A 94 -17.50 -7.12 -11.30
C THR A 94 -17.08 -5.70 -11.69
N TYR A 95 -16.19 -5.10 -10.90
CA TYR A 95 -15.61 -3.81 -11.22
C TYR A 95 -14.46 -3.98 -12.23
N GLN A 96 -14.53 -3.27 -13.34
CA GLN A 96 -13.43 -3.13 -14.29
C GLN A 96 -13.12 -1.64 -14.47
N PRO A 97 -11.88 -1.20 -14.18
CA PRO A 97 -11.53 0.20 -14.30
C PRO A 97 -11.54 0.62 -15.77
N THR A 98 -12.14 1.77 -16.04
CA THR A 98 -12.10 2.40 -17.36
C THR A 98 -10.79 3.15 -17.56
N PHE A 99 -10.49 3.50 -18.81
CA PHE A 99 -9.34 4.37 -19.12
C PHE A 99 -9.40 5.73 -18.41
N ILE A 100 -10.61 6.21 -18.12
CA ILE A 100 -10.81 7.48 -17.40
C ILE A 100 -10.40 7.31 -15.93
N ASP A 101 -10.78 6.21 -15.28
CA ASP A 101 -10.39 5.93 -13.88
C ASP A 101 -8.86 5.89 -13.71
N ILE A 102 -8.19 5.20 -14.64
CA ILE A 102 -6.71 5.11 -14.67
C ILE A 102 -6.11 6.49 -14.97
N GLY A 103 -6.69 7.23 -15.92
CA GLY A 103 -6.24 8.58 -16.28
C GLY A 103 -6.35 9.57 -15.13
N VAL A 104 -7.44 9.54 -14.36
CA VAL A 104 -7.63 10.37 -13.16
C VAL A 104 -6.61 9.99 -12.09
N PHE A 105 -6.41 8.69 -11.84
CA PHE A 105 -5.40 8.23 -10.88
C PHE A 105 -3.97 8.63 -11.26
N ALA A 106 -3.59 8.46 -12.53
CA ALA A 106 -2.29 8.94 -13.03
C ALA A 106 -2.18 10.47 -12.95
N GLY A 107 -3.27 11.17 -13.22
CA GLY A 107 -3.37 12.63 -13.14
C GLY A 107 -3.13 13.16 -11.72
N THR A 108 -3.66 12.50 -10.68
CA THR A 108 -3.40 12.92 -9.28
C THR A 108 -1.94 12.71 -8.88
N ILE A 109 -1.30 11.64 -9.34
CA ILE A 109 0.15 11.42 -9.15
C ILE A 109 0.94 12.53 -9.86
N GLY A 110 0.58 12.87 -11.10
CA GLY A 110 1.22 13.94 -11.85
C GLY A 110 1.05 15.32 -11.20
N LEU A 111 -0.15 15.61 -10.68
CA LEU A 111 -0.43 16.84 -9.94
C LEU A 111 0.39 16.92 -8.66
N PHE A 112 0.45 15.84 -7.89
CA PHE A 112 1.27 15.75 -6.68
C PHE A 112 2.75 15.95 -7.00
N ALA A 113 3.28 15.24 -7.99
CA ALA A 113 4.67 15.37 -8.41
C ALA A 113 5.00 16.79 -8.89
N THR A 114 4.11 17.41 -9.67
CA THR A 114 4.26 18.80 -10.10
C THR A 114 4.28 19.75 -8.90
N GLY A 115 3.38 19.58 -7.94
CA GLY A 115 3.35 20.35 -6.70
C GLY A 115 4.65 20.21 -5.88
N VAL A 116 5.15 18.98 -5.75
CA VAL A 116 6.44 18.72 -5.09
C VAL A 116 7.59 19.39 -5.85
N LEU A 117 7.66 19.28 -7.17
CA LEU A 117 8.72 19.91 -7.98
C LEU A 117 8.69 21.45 -7.87
N LEU A 118 7.49 22.06 -7.87
CA LEU A 118 7.34 23.50 -7.64
C LEU A 118 7.80 23.87 -6.22
N PHE A 119 7.44 23.08 -5.20
CA PHE A 119 7.91 23.28 -3.84
C PHE A 119 9.44 23.21 -3.75
N MET A 120 10.07 22.20 -4.35
CA MET A 120 11.53 22.06 -4.42
C MET A 120 12.22 23.23 -5.13
N ARG A 121 11.54 23.84 -6.11
CA ARG A 121 12.07 24.96 -6.89
C ARG A 121 12.00 26.29 -6.15
N TYR A 122 10.91 26.55 -5.44
CA TYR A 122 10.62 27.86 -4.85
C TYR A 122 10.88 27.95 -3.35
N ILE A 123 10.88 26.83 -2.63
CA ILE A 123 11.04 26.79 -1.16
C ILE A 123 12.27 25.93 -0.81
N PRO A 124 13.09 26.35 0.18
CA PRO A 124 14.21 25.54 0.64
C PRO A 124 13.72 24.20 1.20
N MET A 125 14.21 23.11 0.61
CA MET A 125 13.89 21.71 0.96
C MET A 125 14.23 21.30 2.39
N MET A 126 15.20 21.97 3.00
CA MET A 126 15.68 21.66 4.34
C MET A 126 15.49 22.86 5.26
N ALA A 127 15.07 22.60 6.50
CA ALA A 127 14.95 23.61 7.54
C ALA A 127 16.34 24.05 8.02
N ILE A 128 16.89 25.08 7.38
CA ILE A 128 18.26 25.58 7.66
C ILE A 128 18.40 26.06 9.11
N SER A 129 17.34 26.61 9.71
CA SER A 129 17.33 27.05 11.11
C SER A 129 17.58 25.89 12.09
N GLU A 130 16.92 24.76 11.89
CA GLU A 130 17.08 23.56 12.70
C GLU A 130 18.44 22.91 12.46
N LEU A 131 18.86 22.79 11.20
CA LEU A 131 20.16 22.20 10.86
C LEU A 131 21.33 22.92 11.53
N LYS A 132 21.32 24.26 11.59
CA LYS A 132 22.36 25.04 12.26
C LYS A 132 22.44 24.76 13.77
N GLY A 133 21.33 24.43 14.42
CA GLY A 133 21.31 24.09 15.84
C GLY A 133 21.95 22.72 16.15
N VAL A 134 21.84 21.77 15.23
CA VAL A 134 22.29 20.37 15.45
C VAL A 134 23.70 20.10 14.90
N VAL A 135 24.16 20.89 13.92
CA VAL A 135 25.49 20.73 13.28
C VAL A 135 26.65 20.74 14.29
N HIS A 136 26.53 21.49 15.38
CA HIS A 136 27.58 21.56 16.41
C HIS A 136 27.62 20.36 17.36
N ILE A 137 26.54 19.57 17.45
CA ILE A 137 26.45 18.40 18.33
C ILE A 137 27.26 17.23 17.74
N GLY A 138 27.16 17.00 16.42
CA GLY A 138 27.88 15.90 15.76
C GLY A 138 29.40 16.08 15.70
N LYS A 139 29.90 17.30 15.90
CA LYS A 139 31.35 17.60 15.84
C LYS A 139 32.08 17.35 17.15
N LYS A 140 31.34 17.26 18.28
CA LYS A 140 31.93 17.12 19.63
C LYS A 140 32.34 15.69 19.98
N ASP A 141 31.94 14.71 19.17
CA ASP A 141 32.28 13.29 19.36
C ASP A 141 33.46 12.84 18.47
N GLU A 142 34.02 13.73 17.64
CA GLU A 142 35.17 13.47 16.76
C GLU A 142 36.50 14.07 17.27
N ASP A 143 36.47 14.89 18.33
CA ASP A 143 37.64 15.45 19.03
C ASP A 143 37.81 14.79 20.42
#